data_AF-A0A7J3BDR9-F1
#
_entry.id   AF-A0A7J3BDR9-F1
#
_cell.length_a   1.000
_cell.length_b   1.000
_cell.length_c   1.000
_cell.angle_alpha   90.00
_cell.angle_beta   90.00
_cell.angle_gamma   90.00
#
_symmetry.space_group_name_H-M   'P 1'
#
loop_
_entity.id
_entity.type
_entity.pdbx_description
1 polymer ?
#
loop_
_entity_poly.entity_id
_entity_poly.type
_entity_poly.pdbx_seq_one_letter_code
_entity_poly.pdbx_strand_id
1 'polypeptide(L)'
;MTATYRRGYTCSRQLFLRGFGMKIQELVNLLDSQIEIERRAVEEIGKTVKMTKNSAFRLLLNKLVLDSQRHVDMLLTIKDLAAGSMVSLSEKGQFKRAIENHLRDEEEMLRRIREAAKRIDEPQYSVLVKHILSDERRHHEMLKDLQRVLEWKTETDQQWWDLLNKWEWLY
;
A
#
# COMPACT_ATOMS: atom_id res chain seq x y z
N MET A 1 -21.52 -40.35 11.85
CA MET A 1 -20.95 -40.08 10.52
C MET A 1 -22.08 -39.52 9.67
N THR A 2 -22.07 -38.32 9.08
CA THR A 2 -21.07 -37.28 8.86
C THR A 2 -21.89 -36.00 8.62
N ALA A 3 -21.68 -34.95 9.41
CA ALA A 3 -22.35 -33.67 9.23
C ALA A 3 -21.69 -32.91 8.06
N THR A 4 -22.48 -32.59 7.05
CA THR A 4 -22.07 -31.79 5.89
C THR A 4 -21.92 -30.33 6.29
N TYR A 5 -20.68 -29.89 6.40
CA TYR A 5 -20.35 -28.52 6.72
C TYR A 5 -20.34 -27.66 5.45
N ARG A 6 -21.50 -27.05 5.13
CA ARG A 6 -21.56 -25.93 4.18
C ARG A 6 -21.03 -24.68 4.89
N ARG A 7 -19.76 -24.33 4.68
CA ARG A 7 -19.19 -23.05 5.14
C ARG A 7 -19.42 -22.00 4.04
N GLY A 8 -20.18 -20.95 4.38
CA GLY A 8 -20.53 -19.86 3.48
C GLY A 8 -19.32 -18.99 3.14
N TYR A 9 -18.94 -18.97 1.86
CA TYR A 9 -17.95 -18.05 1.29
C TYR A 9 -18.48 -17.35 0.02
N THR A 10 -19.74 -17.58 -0.35
CA THR A 10 -20.33 -17.09 -1.61
C THR A 10 -20.83 -15.65 -1.56
N CYS A 11 -21.03 -15.07 -0.36
CA CYS A 11 -21.71 -13.78 -0.22
C CYS A 11 -20.85 -12.57 -0.65
N SER A 12 -19.56 -12.53 -0.27
CA SER A 12 -18.69 -11.38 -0.57
C SER A 12 -18.34 -11.26 -2.07
N ARG A 13 -18.10 -12.41 -2.73
CA ARG A 13 -17.75 -12.46 -4.17
C ARG A 13 -18.90 -11.99 -5.08
N GLN A 14 -20.16 -12.31 -4.73
CA GLN A 14 -21.33 -11.84 -5.48
C GLN A 14 -21.66 -10.38 -5.23
N LEU A 15 -21.39 -9.85 -4.03
CA LEU A 15 -21.60 -8.43 -3.69
C LEU A 15 -20.57 -7.53 -4.37
N PHE A 16 -19.29 -7.92 -4.41
CA PHE A 16 -18.23 -7.19 -5.11
C PHE A 16 -18.52 -7.06 -6.62
N LEU A 17 -18.92 -8.15 -7.28
CA LEU A 17 -19.29 -8.15 -8.70
C LEU A 17 -20.57 -7.35 -9.00
N ARG A 18 -21.53 -7.32 -8.07
CA ARG A 18 -22.72 -6.47 -8.18
C ARG A 18 -22.40 -4.98 -8.07
N GLY A 19 -21.34 -4.60 -7.35
CA GLY A 19 -20.90 -3.20 -7.20
C GLY A 19 -20.38 -2.57 -8.49
N PHE A 20 -19.79 -3.37 -9.38
CA PHE A 20 -19.25 -2.89 -10.66
C PHE A 20 -20.21 -3.07 -11.85
N GLY A 21 -21.20 -3.96 -11.76
CA GLY A 21 -22.10 -4.25 -12.88
C GLY A 21 -21.41 -4.94 -14.08
N MET A 22 -20.26 -5.58 -13.86
CA MET A 22 -19.43 -6.23 -14.89
C MET A 22 -19.23 -7.73 -14.60
N LYS A 23 -18.92 -8.53 -15.62
CA LYS A 23 -18.49 -9.92 -15.39
C LYS A 23 -17.06 -9.96 -14.83
N ILE A 24 -16.74 -10.99 -14.04
CA ILE A 24 -15.40 -11.14 -13.44
C ILE A 24 -14.27 -11.12 -14.49
N GLN A 25 -14.48 -11.73 -15.66
CA GLN A 25 -13.48 -11.75 -16.73
C GLN A 25 -13.26 -10.35 -17.34
N GLU A 26 -14.32 -9.56 -17.48
CA GLU A 26 -14.23 -8.19 -17.98
C GLU A 26 -13.46 -7.31 -16.99
N LEU A 27 -13.72 -7.48 -15.69
CA LEU A 27 -12.94 -6.82 -14.64
C LEU A 27 -11.47 -7.21 -14.68
N VAL A 28 -11.15 -8.50 -14.75
CA VAL A 28 -9.76 -8.98 -14.81
C VAL A 28 -9.03 -8.40 -16.03
N ASN A 29 -9.66 -8.38 -17.20
CA ASN A 29 -9.07 -7.80 -18.40
C ASN A 29 -8.82 -6.29 -18.27
N LEU A 30 -9.75 -5.56 -17.64
CA LEU A 30 -9.60 -4.13 -17.36
C LEU A 30 -8.42 -3.88 -16.43
N LEU A 31 -8.33 -4.63 -15.33
CA LEU A 31 -7.23 -4.51 -14.36
C LEU A 31 -5.88 -4.83 -15.01
N ASP A 32 -5.80 -5.89 -15.81
CA ASP A 32 -4.57 -6.25 -16.53
C ASP A 32 -4.14 -5.16 -17.52
N SER A 33 -5.09 -4.59 -18.26
CA SER A 33 -4.79 -3.47 -19.15
C SER A 33 -4.27 -2.25 -18.38
N GLN A 34 -4.83 -1.94 -17.21
CA GLN A 34 -4.39 -0.81 -16.40
C GLN A 34 -3.01 -1.06 -15.80
N ILE A 35 -2.74 -2.27 -15.29
CA ILE A 35 -1.41 -2.67 -14.78
C ILE A 35 -0.33 -2.44 -15.83
N GLU A 36 -0.59 -2.80 -17.09
CA GLU A 36 0.36 -2.59 -18.18
C GLU A 36 0.57 -1.11 -18.51
N ILE A 37 -0.43 -0.26 -18.34
CA ILE A 37 -0.28 1.20 -18.47
C ILE A 37 0.59 1.75 -17.36
N GLU A 38 0.31 1.40 -16.10
CA GLU A 38 1.08 1.88 -14.94
C GLU A 38 2.54 1.43 -15.00
N ARG A 39 2.80 0.18 -15.38
CA ARG A 39 4.18 -0.34 -15.59
C ARG A 39 4.95 0.44 -16.64
N ARG A 40 4.30 0.76 -17.77
CA ARG A 40 4.92 1.63 -18.79
C ARG A 40 5.20 3.03 -18.25
N ALA A 41 4.30 3.59 -17.43
CA ALA A 41 4.53 4.89 -16.79
C ALA A 41 5.75 4.86 -15.85
N VAL A 42 5.89 3.81 -15.02
CA VAL A 42 7.08 3.59 -14.18
C VAL A 42 8.35 3.60 -15.02
N GLU A 43 8.37 2.87 -16.14
CA GLU A 43 9.54 2.78 -17.00
C GLU A 43 9.88 4.12 -17.68
N GLU A 44 8.92 4.73 -18.36
CA GLU A 44 9.13 5.93 -19.17
C GLU A 44 9.45 7.17 -18.32
N ILE A 45 8.74 7.36 -17.19
CA ILE A 45 9.05 8.44 -16.26
C ILE A 45 10.39 8.16 -15.57
N GLY A 46 10.67 6.90 -15.22
CA GLY A 46 11.95 6.49 -14.64
C GLY A 46 13.16 6.77 -15.54
N LYS A 47 13.02 6.67 -16.87
CA LYS A 47 14.06 7.12 -17.82
C LYS A 47 14.27 8.63 -17.70
N THR A 48 13.19 9.41 -17.65
CA THR A 48 13.24 10.88 -17.51
C THR A 48 13.90 11.32 -16.19
N VAL A 49 13.62 10.64 -15.08
CA VAL A 49 14.25 10.87 -13.77
C VAL A 49 15.78 10.80 -13.87
N LYS A 50 16.32 9.79 -14.59
CA LYS A 50 17.77 9.56 -14.73
C LYS A 50 18.46 10.67 -15.54
N MET A 51 17.74 11.37 -16.40
CA MET A 51 18.29 12.41 -17.28
C MET A 51 18.40 13.77 -16.59
N THR A 52 17.51 14.08 -15.64
CA THR A 52 17.50 15.40 -15.00
C THR A 52 18.56 15.52 -13.90
N LYS A 53 19.28 16.64 -13.88
CA LYS A 53 20.15 17.06 -12.75
C LYS A 53 19.42 17.97 -11.76
N ASN A 54 18.24 18.48 -12.10
CA ASN A 54 17.46 19.36 -11.23
C ASN A 54 16.75 18.53 -10.16
N SER A 55 17.05 18.79 -8.89
CA SER A 55 16.56 18.03 -7.74
C SER A 55 15.05 18.18 -7.53
N ALA A 56 14.49 19.37 -7.70
CA ALA A 56 13.06 19.61 -7.56
C ALA A 56 12.25 18.88 -8.64
N PHE A 57 12.71 18.94 -9.90
CA PHE A 57 12.06 18.21 -10.99
C PHE A 57 12.19 16.69 -10.80
N ARG A 58 13.37 16.22 -10.35
CA ARG A 58 13.58 14.81 -10.02
C ARG A 58 12.66 14.32 -8.92
N LEU A 59 12.45 15.12 -7.86
CA LEU A 59 11.55 14.80 -6.76
C LEU A 59 10.12 14.57 -7.26
N LEU A 60 9.59 15.48 -8.10
CA LEU A 60 8.24 15.38 -8.64
C LEU A 60 8.06 14.18 -9.57
N LEU A 61 9.04 13.91 -10.45
CA LEU A 61 9.00 12.73 -11.32
C LEU A 61 9.09 11.43 -10.52
N ASN A 62 9.94 11.37 -9.49
CA ASN A 62 10.03 10.21 -8.61
C ASN A 62 8.71 9.95 -7.89
N LYS A 63 7.99 10.99 -7.47
CA LYS A 63 6.65 10.82 -6.90
C LYS A 63 5.72 10.10 -7.87
N LEU A 64 5.68 10.51 -9.14
CA LEU A 64 4.84 9.87 -10.16
C LEU A 64 5.23 8.40 -10.39
N VAL A 65 6.52 8.09 -10.39
CA VAL A 65 7.01 6.70 -10.50
C VAL A 65 6.55 5.86 -9.31
N LEU A 66 6.70 6.37 -8.09
CA LEU A 66 6.29 5.67 -6.87
C LEU A 66 4.76 5.47 -6.82
N ASP A 67 3.98 6.49 -7.20
CA ASP A 67 2.52 6.40 -7.26
C ASP A 67 2.06 5.36 -8.30
N SER A 68 2.68 5.35 -9.48
CA SER A 68 2.36 4.37 -10.54
C SER A 68 2.69 2.94 -10.08
N GLN A 69 3.85 2.75 -9.41
CA GLN A 69 4.20 1.45 -8.85
C GLN A 69 3.20 1.02 -7.77
N ARG A 70 2.77 1.93 -6.90
CA ARG A 70 1.73 1.67 -5.91
C ARG A 70 0.42 1.25 -6.57
N HIS A 71 0.01 1.91 -7.66
CA HIS A 71 -1.19 1.51 -8.40
C HIS A 71 -1.09 0.10 -8.98
N VAL A 72 0.08 -0.31 -9.49
CA VAL A 72 0.29 -1.70 -9.92
C VAL A 72 0.02 -2.67 -8.76
N ASP A 73 0.57 -2.40 -7.58
CA ASP A 73 0.42 -3.27 -6.41
C ASP A 73 -1.05 -3.32 -5.94
N MET A 74 -1.76 -2.18 -5.96
CA MET A 74 -3.19 -2.10 -5.67
C MET A 74 -4.03 -2.90 -6.66
N LEU A 75 -3.78 -2.74 -7.97
CA LEU A 75 -4.53 -3.42 -9.02
C LEU A 75 -4.33 -4.93 -8.98
N LEU A 76 -3.10 -5.40 -8.70
CA LEU A 76 -2.81 -6.81 -8.47
C LEU A 76 -3.54 -7.34 -7.23
N THR A 77 -3.53 -6.58 -6.14
CA THR A 77 -4.23 -6.94 -4.89
C THR A 77 -5.75 -7.05 -5.11
N ILE A 78 -6.34 -6.09 -5.83
CA ILE A 78 -7.76 -6.12 -6.22
C ILE A 78 -8.06 -7.35 -7.07
N LYS A 79 -7.19 -7.66 -8.04
CA LYS A 79 -7.32 -8.83 -8.91
C LYS A 79 -7.32 -10.13 -8.09
N ASP A 80 -6.40 -10.26 -7.13
CA ASP A 80 -6.30 -11.44 -6.26
C ASP A 80 -7.52 -11.59 -5.34
N LEU A 81 -7.96 -10.50 -4.71
CA LEU A 81 -9.16 -10.49 -3.85
C LEU A 81 -10.43 -10.81 -4.65
N ALA A 82 -10.58 -10.24 -5.85
CA ALA A 82 -11.75 -10.48 -6.70
C ALA A 82 -11.79 -11.94 -7.21
N ALA A 83 -10.62 -12.50 -7.53
CA ALA A 83 -10.49 -13.89 -7.95
C ALA A 83 -10.67 -14.88 -6.78
N GLY A 84 -10.41 -14.45 -5.54
CA GLY A 84 -10.30 -15.31 -4.36
C GLY A 84 -8.98 -16.10 -4.34
N SER A 85 -7.93 -15.56 -4.95
CA SER A 85 -6.61 -16.18 -5.10
C SER A 85 -5.55 -15.61 -4.15
N MET A 86 -5.94 -14.74 -3.21
CA MET A 86 -5.01 -14.17 -2.25
C MET A 86 -4.31 -15.28 -1.45
N VAL A 87 -2.99 -15.33 -1.57
CA VAL A 87 -2.15 -16.33 -0.90
C VAL A 87 -1.98 -15.93 0.56
N SER A 88 -2.17 -16.88 1.47
CA SER A 88 -1.95 -16.62 2.90
C SER A 88 -0.48 -16.31 3.20
N LEU A 89 -0.26 -15.37 4.10
CA LEU A 89 1.04 -14.93 4.56
C LEU A 89 1.74 -16.04 5.36
N SER A 90 2.53 -16.89 4.69
CA SER A 90 3.24 -18.01 5.32
C SER A 90 4.58 -17.60 5.96
N GLU A 91 5.14 -16.46 5.57
CA GLU A 91 6.49 -16.00 5.95
C GLU A 91 6.50 -15.04 7.16
N LYS A 92 5.49 -15.11 8.03
CA LYS A 92 5.28 -14.16 9.15
C LYS A 92 6.52 -13.94 10.03
N GLY A 93 7.31 -14.99 10.27
CA GLY A 93 8.53 -14.91 11.08
C GLY A 93 9.64 -14.04 10.45
N GLN A 94 9.72 -14.00 9.11
CA GLN A 94 10.69 -13.16 8.40
C GLN A 94 10.26 -11.68 8.48
N PHE A 95 8.97 -11.42 8.29
CA PHE A 95 8.41 -10.07 8.34
C PHE A 95 8.40 -9.47 9.74
N LYS A 96 8.26 -10.28 10.79
CA LYS A 96 8.26 -9.79 12.18
C LYS A 96 9.50 -8.97 12.50
N ARG A 97 10.69 -9.51 12.21
CA ARG A 97 11.95 -8.79 12.47
C ARG A 97 12.08 -7.54 11.62
N ALA A 98 11.67 -7.59 10.36
CA ALA A 98 11.72 -6.44 9.47
C ALA A 98 10.81 -5.30 9.97
N ILE A 99 9.56 -5.61 10.33
CA ILE A 99 8.59 -4.64 10.85
C ILE A 99 9.06 -4.06 12.19
N GLU A 100 9.56 -4.90 13.11
CA GLU A 100 10.11 -4.43 14.39
C GLU A 100 11.32 -3.51 14.22
N ASN A 101 12.20 -3.80 13.25
CA ASN A 101 13.31 -2.90 12.92
C ASN A 101 12.79 -1.56 12.39
N HIS A 102 11.88 -1.58 11.42
CA HIS A 102 11.34 -0.36 10.84
C HIS A 102 10.57 0.48 11.86
N LEU A 103 9.82 -0.11 12.80
CA LEU A 103 9.17 0.64 13.87
C LEU A 103 10.15 1.44 14.71
N ARG A 104 11.33 0.87 15.04
CA ARG A 104 12.39 1.57 15.76
C ARG A 104 13.02 2.69 14.91
N ASP A 105 13.23 2.43 13.63
CA ASP A 105 13.78 3.43 12.70
C ASP A 105 12.81 4.62 12.57
N GLU A 106 11.50 4.37 12.43
CA GLU A 106 10.46 5.40 12.40
C GLU A 106 10.43 6.25 13.68
N GLU A 107 10.53 5.64 14.87
CA GLU A 107 10.58 6.38 16.14
C GLU A 107 11.79 7.33 16.19
N GLU A 108 12.96 6.85 15.77
CA GLU A 108 14.17 7.66 15.71
C GLU A 108 14.08 8.77 14.65
N MET A 109 13.52 8.48 13.47
CA MET A 109 13.27 9.48 12.43
C MET A 109 12.32 10.57 12.94
N LEU A 110 11.20 10.18 13.57
CA LEU A 110 10.25 11.11 14.18
C LEU A 110 10.90 12.00 15.23
N ARG A 111 11.76 11.45 16.09
CA ARG A 111 12.49 12.23 17.10
C ARG A 111 13.40 13.26 16.43
N ARG A 112 14.22 12.83 15.46
CA ARG A 112 15.17 13.70 14.74
C ARG A 112 14.47 14.81 13.96
N ILE A 113 13.41 14.48 13.23
CA ILE A 113 12.65 15.45 12.43
C ILE A 113 11.97 16.49 13.33
N ARG A 114 11.41 16.08 14.49
CA ARG A 114 10.84 17.02 15.46
C ARG A 114 11.89 17.97 16.04
N GLU A 115 13.09 17.47 16.34
CA GLU A 115 14.20 18.30 16.81
C GLU A 115 14.67 19.28 15.74
N ALA A 116 14.76 18.84 14.48
CA ALA A 116 15.11 19.69 13.36
C ALA A 116 14.04 20.77 13.09
N ALA A 117 12.76 20.40 13.12
CA ALA A 117 11.64 21.31 12.88
C ALA A 117 11.60 22.49 13.88
N LYS A 118 12.09 22.30 15.11
CA LYS A 118 12.19 23.36 16.13
C LYS A 118 13.23 24.42 15.80
N ARG A 119 14.16 24.14 14.88
CA ARG A 119 15.30 25.01 14.54
C ARG A 119 15.16 25.67 13.16
N ILE A 120 14.04 25.44 12.46
CA ILE A 120 13.80 25.95 11.11
C ILE A 120 12.84 27.13 11.21
N ASP A 121 13.37 28.33 11.01
CA ASP A 121 12.58 29.57 11.03
C ASP A 121 11.99 29.92 9.65
N GLU A 122 12.60 29.39 8.58
CA GLU A 122 12.23 29.71 7.20
C GLU A 122 10.95 28.96 6.75
N PRO A 123 9.85 29.68 6.41
CA PRO A 123 8.53 29.07 6.16
C PRO A 123 8.51 27.97 5.08
N GLN A 124 9.25 28.16 3.98
CA GLN A 124 9.30 27.19 2.87
C GLN A 124 9.87 25.83 3.31
N TYR A 125 10.91 25.83 4.15
CA TYR A 125 11.49 24.59 4.68
C TYR A 125 10.62 23.99 5.77
N SER A 126 9.92 24.82 6.55
CA SER A 126 8.97 24.37 7.55
C SER A 126 7.85 23.51 6.94
N VAL A 127 7.36 23.87 5.75
CA VAL A 127 6.31 23.09 5.05
C VAL A 127 6.80 21.69 4.70
N LEU A 128 7.93 21.56 4.00
CA LEU A 128 8.47 20.25 3.60
C LEU A 128 8.79 19.37 4.81
N VAL A 129 9.37 19.93 5.86
CA VAL A 129 9.68 19.18 7.09
C VAL A 129 8.41 18.72 7.82
N LYS A 130 7.35 19.54 7.83
CA LYS A 130 6.05 19.13 8.36
C LYS A 130 5.40 18.02 7.54
N HIS A 131 5.56 18.03 6.22
CA HIS A 131 5.10 16.94 5.35
C HIS A 131 5.83 15.63 5.70
N ILE A 132 7.17 15.63 5.75
CA ILE A 132 7.93 14.44 6.14
C ILE A 132 7.51 13.95 7.54
N LEU A 133 7.38 14.86 8.51
CA LEU A 133 6.93 14.49 9.86
C LEU A 133 5.53 13.85 9.87
N SER A 134 4.64 14.31 9.00
CA SER A 134 3.32 13.72 8.84
C SER A 134 3.43 12.32 8.25
N ASP A 135 4.28 12.14 7.23
CA ASP A 135 4.47 10.87 6.53
C ASP A 135 5.03 9.79 7.47
N GLU A 136 6.08 10.09 8.23
CA GLU A 136 6.65 9.12 9.19
C GLU A 136 5.66 8.76 10.31
N ARG A 137 4.79 9.69 10.73
CA ARG A 137 3.72 9.36 11.70
C ARG A 137 2.75 8.35 11.11
N ARG A 138 2.37 8.51 9.85
CA ARG A 138 1.47 7.57 9.17
C ARG A 138 2.16 6.23 8.93
N HIS A 139 3.41 6.22 8.48
CA HIS A 139 4.20 5.00 8.29
C HIS A 139 4.31 4.19 9.58
N HIS A 140 4.63 4.86 10.69
CA HIS A 140 4.73 4.21 12.00
C HIS A 140 3.39 3.56 12.43
N GLU A 141 2.27 4.24 12.24
CA GLU A 141 0.94 3.69 12.55
C GLU A 141 0.54 2.55 11.59
N MET A 142 0.92 2.63 10.32
CA MET A 142 0.72 1.54 9.34
C MET A 142 1.54 0.31 9.71
N LEU A 143 2.79 0.48 10.14
CA LEU A 143 3.64 -0.62 10.59
C LEU A 143 3.09 -1.31 11.83
N LYS A 144 2.46 -0.58 12.76
CA LYS A 144 1.73 -1.19 13.90
C LYS A 144 0.57 -2.06 13.43
N ASP A 145 -0.16 -1.63 12.42
CA ASP A 145 -1.22 -2.45 11.85
C ASP A 145 -0.66 -3.70 11.18
N LEU A 146 0.41 -3.57 10.40
CA LEU A 146 1.10 -4.70 9.79
C LEU A 146 1.63 -5.67 10.84
N GLN A 147 2.14 -5.18 11.97
CA GLN A 147 2.53 -6.03 13.10
C GLN A 147 1.34 -6.85 13.62
N ARG A 148 0.15 -6.26 13.72
CA ARG A 148 -1.08 -6.96 14.12
C ARG A 148 -1.53 -8.01 13.10
N VAL A 149 -1.30 -7.79 11.80
CA VAL A 149 -1.55 -8.80 10.75
C VAL A 149 -0.73 -10.07 10.99
N LEU A 150 0.51 -9.93 11.46
CA LEU A 150 1.37 -11.08 11.76
C LEU A 150 0.83 -11.95 12.90
N GLU A 151 -0.07 -11.41 13.73
CA GLU A 151 -0.70 -12.13 14.84
C GLU A 151 -2.02 -12.80 14.44
N TRP A 152 -2.52 -12.57 13.22
CA TRP A 152 -3.74 -13.19 12.75
C TRP A 152 -3.61 -14.72 12.70
N LYS A 153 -4.52 -15.40 13.40
CA LYS A 153 -4.62 -16.86 13.41
C LYS A 153 -5.14 -17.41 12.09
N THR A 154 -6.03 -16.66 11.45
CA THR A 154 -6.61 -16.96 10.14
C THR A 154 -6.77 -15.66 9.37
N GLU A 155 -6.43 -15.69 8.09
CA GLU A 155 -6.62 -14.58 7.16
C GLU A 155 -7.95 -14.75 6.41
N THR A 156 -8.65 -13.65 6.19
CA THR A 156 -9.87 -13.59 5.38
C THR A 156 -9.82 -12.36 4.47
N ASP A 157 -10.44 -12.45 3.30
CA ASP A 157 -10.52 -11.34 2.35
C ASP A 157 -11.08 -10.06 2.99
N GLN A 158 -12.07 -10.20 3.89
CA GLN A 158 -12.66 -9.05 4.57
C GLN A 158 -11.65 -8.33 5.49
N GLN A 159 -10.82 -9.08 6.22
CA GLN A 159 -9.78 -8.47 7.07
C GLN A 159 -8.76 -7.69 6.23
N TRP A 160 -8.43 -8.20 5.03
CA TRP A 160 -7.58 -7.50 4.09
C TRP A 160 -8.27 -6.25 3.54
N TRP A 161 -9.54 -6.31 3.14
CA TRP A 161 -10.31 -5.15 2.72
C TRP A 161 -10.41 -4.07 3.79
N ASP A 162 -10.65 -4.44 5.05
CA ASP A 162 -10.74 -3.50 6.16
C ASP A 162 -9.40 -2.78 6.41
N LEU A 163 -8.30 -3.53 6.34
CA LEU A 163 -6.95 -2.98 6.49
C LEU A 163 -6.61 -2.04 5.32
N LEU A 164 -6.86 -2.46 4.08
CA LEU A 164 -6.64 -1.63 2.89
C LEU A 164 -7.48 -0.35 2.98
N ASN A 165 -8.78 -0.44 3.26
CA ASN A 165 -9.64 0.74 3.41
C ASN A 165 -9.22 1.68 4.54
N LYS A 166 -8.48 1.22 5.55
CA LYS A 166 -7.91 2.14 6.55
C LYS A 166 -6.81 3.02 5.96
N TRP A 167 -6.00 2.49 5.04
CA TRP A 167 -4.78 3.13 4.56
C TRP A 167 -4.88 3.71 3.14
N GLU A 168 -5.78 3.18 2.31
CA GLU A 168 -5.97 3.55 0.89
C GLU A 168 -6.61 4.93 0.67
N TRP A 169 -7.17 5.57 1.71
CA TRP A 169 -7.86 6.87 1.59
C TRP A 169 -7.11 8.05 2.22
N LEU A 170 -5.86 7.88 2.68
CA LEU A 170 -5.16 8.88 3.48
C LEU A 170 -4.05 9.67 2.77
N TYR A 171 -4.01 9.68 1.43
CA TYR A 171 -3.22 10.62 0.62
C TYR A 171 -3.88 11.01 -0.69
#